data_AF-A0A1V3JPV3-F1
#
_entry.id   AF-A0A1V3JPV3-F1
#
_cell.length_a   1.000
_cell.length_b   1.000
_cell.length_c   1.000
_cell.angle_alpha   90.00
_cell.angle_beta   90.00
_cell.angle_gamma   90.00
#
_symmetry.space_group_name_H-M   'P 1'
#
loop_
_entity.id
_entity.type
_entity.pdbx_description
1 polymer ?
#
loop_
_entity_poly.entity_id
_entity_poly.type
_entity_poly.pdbx_seq_one_letter_code
_entity_poly.pdbx_strand_id
1 'polypeptide(L)'
;MKLDLHHFNIYKKLYELDKQKIISPYLCEDIDNPSFLERIKSSVEFQEFGCTSNLILKDKVLIENLSMEDCYLIFTATSKLYQERVSLFYKDRWDKQLRLKDLYFLGWDIYNNQDGAIIEGIYPVSIDIDGFNKEVYFNNQCDMNQFGLIPTEALRDWYLEKNKKEVKIIVNGKGVKTNWEAVAIYCDKYTFKKLNKLF
;
A
#
# COMPACT_ATOMS: atom_id res chain seq x y z
N MET A 1 -0.27 8.13 -16.78
CA MET A 1 -0.57 8.97 -15.60
C MET A 1 0.75 9.34 -14.93
N LYS A 2 0.98 10.61 -14.56
CA LYS A 2 2.14 10.97 -13.74
C LYS A 2 1.85 10.62 -12.29
N LEU A 3 2.76 9.91 -11.65
CA LEU A 3 2.67 9.47 -10.26
C LEU A 3 3.71 10.22 -9.42
N ASP A 4 3.33 10.51 -8.18
CA ASP A 4 4.20 11.08 -7.16
C ASP A 4 4.07 10.24 -5.87
N LEU A 5 5.16 10.16 -5.09
CA LEU A 5 5.15 9.45 -3.81
C LEU A 5 4.12 10.06 -2.87
N HIS A 6 3.34 9.19 -2.24
CA HIS A 6 2.33 9.58 -1.26
C HIS A 6 2.88 9.32 0.15
N HIS A 7 2.93 8.05 0.57
CA HIS A 7 3.50 7.61 1.85
C HIS A 7 4.26 6.29 1.64
N PHE A 8 4.86 5.78 2.70
CA PHE A 8 5.33 4.41 2.76
C PHE A 8 5.04 3.78 4.12
N ASN A 9 5.02 2.45 4.16
CA ASN A 9 4.83 1.64 5.36
C ASN A 9 6.08 0.79 5.59
N ILE A 10 6.40 0.53 6.85
CA ILE A 10 7.40 -0.46 7.24
C ILE A 10 6.66 -1.62 7.90
N TYR A 11 6.62 -2.75 7.20
CA TYR A 11 6.03 -3.98 7.73
C TYR A 11 7.10 -4.87 8.34
N LYS A 12 6.79 -5.42 9.50
CA LYS A 12 7.53 -6.53 10.12
C LYS A 12 7.33 -7.81 9.32
N LYS A 13 6.07 -8.09 8.96
CA LYS A 13 5.69 -9.33 8.28
C LYS A 13 4.63 -9.05 7.23
N LEU A 14 4.77 -9.70 6.08
CA LEU A 14 3.75 -9.72 5.04
C LEU A 14 2.85 -10.93 5.24
N TYR A 15 1.58 -10.80 4.85
CA TYR A 15 0.67 -11.92 4.89
C TYR A 15 1.03 -12.94 3.80
N GLU A 16 1.13 -14.21 4.17
CA GLU A 16 1.44 -15.30 3.25
C GLU A 16 0.25 -16.26 3.21
N LEU A 17 -0.25 -16.52 2.00
CA LEU A 17 -1.24 -17.54 1.73
C LEU A 17 -0.67 -18.48 0.68
N ASP A 18 -0.47 -19.73 1.08
CA ASP A 18 0.29 -20.75 0.34
C ASP A 18 1.71 -20.26 -0.05
N LYS A 19 1.87 -19.79 -1.29
CA LYS A 19 3.13 -19.28 -1.86
C LYS A 19 3.03 -17.82 -2.31
N GLN A 20 1.88 -17.18 -2.12
CA GLN A 20 1.68 -15.78 -2.48
C GLN A 20 1.87 -14.88 -1.25
N LYS A 21 2.48 -13.71 -1.47
CA LYS A 21 2.64 -12.69 -0.43
C LYS A 21 1.63 -11.59 -0.67
N ILE A 22 0.57 -11.49 0.11
CA ILE A 22 -0.45 -10.45 -0.11
C ILE A 22 0.05 -9.14 0.51
N ILE A 23 0.34 -8.15 -0.34
CA ILE A 23 0.69 -6.80 0.11
C ILE A 23 -0.60 -6.01 0.27
N SER A 24 -1.03 -5.88 1.52
CA SER A 24 -2.21 -5.10 1.90
C SER A 24 -2.02 -4.53 3.30
N PRO A 25 -2.29 -3.23 3.53
CA PRO A 25 -2.22 -2.63 4.86
C PRO A 25 -3.14 -3.33 5.88
N TYR A 26 -4.21 -3.99 5.42
CA TYR A 26 -5.14 -4.69 6.29
C TYR A 26 -4.63 -6.05 6.80
N LEU A 27 -3.64 -6.62 6.13
CA LEU A 27 -3.12 -7.97 6.41
C LEU A 27 -1.68 -7.97 6.93
N CYS A 28 -0.90 -6.96 6.58
CA CYS A 28 0.50 -6.87 6.95
C CYS A 28 0.67 -6.44 8.41
N GLU A 29 1.70 -6.96 9.07
CA GLU A 29 2.02 -6.64 10.47
C GLU A 29 2.99 -5.45 10.52
N ASP A 30 2.58 -4.38 11.19
CA ASP A 30 3.44 -3.23 11.49
C ASP A 30 4.49 -3.55 12.56
N ILE A 31 5.53 -2.72 12.67
CA ILE A 31 6.53 -2.83 13.74
C ILE A 31 6.10 -1.95 14.91
N ASP A 32 5.57 -2.57 15.95
CA ASP A 32 5.28 -1.92 17.24
C ASP A 32 6.40 -2.21 18.25
N ASN A 33 7.58 -1.62 18.01
CA ASN A 33 8.72 -1.73 18.90
C ASN A 33 9.28 -0.33 19.23
N PRO A 34 9.22 0.12 20.49
CA PRO A 34 9.66 1.47 20.87
C PRO A 34 11.12 1.79 20.51
N SER A 35 12.02 0.81 20.65
CA SER A 35 13.44 0.99 20.29
C SER A 35 13.64 1.13 18.77
N PHE A 36 12.86 0.40 17.97
CA PHE A 36 12.86 0.54 16.52
C PHE A 36 12.33 1.92 16.11
N LEU A 37 11.20 2.34 16.68
CA LEU A 37 10.57 3.63 16.40
C LEU A 37 11.52 4.80 16.73
N GLU A 38 12.15 4.74 17.90
CA GLU A 38 13.14 5.73 18.34
C GLU A 38 14.34 5.82 17.37
N ARG A 39 14.76 4.68 16.80
CA ARG A 39 15.88 4.62 15.85
C ARG A 39 15.56 5.25 14.50
N ILE A 40 14.32 5.12 14.01
CA ILE A 40 13.93 5.63 12.69
C ILE A 40 13.39 7.06 12.72
N LYS A 41 13.04 7.60 13.91
CA LYS A 41 12.29 8.86 14.04
C LYS A 41 12.95 10.08 13.40
N SER A 42 14.28 10.10 13.31
CA SER A 42 15.01 11.20 12.68
C SER A 42 14.86 11.17 11.16
N SER A 43 14.67 9.98 10.58
CA SER A 43 14.60 9.75 9.15
C SER A 43 13.18 9.71 8.58
N VAL A 44 12.14 9.72 9.44
CA VAL A 44 10.73 9.69 9.00
C VAL A 44 9.88 10.75 9.68
N GLU A 45 8.76 11.12 9.06
CA GLU A 45 7.64 11.79 9.73
C GLU A 45 6.51 10.79 9.96
N PHE A 46 6.00 10.79 11.19
CA PHE A 46 4.86 9.98 11.60
C PHE A 46 3.57 10.76 11.34
N GLN A 47 2.63 10.16 10.64
CA GLN A 47 1.27 10.72 10.55
C GLN A 47 0.46 10.44 11.81
N GLU A 48 0.61 9.24 12.35
CA GLU A 48 0.09 8.84 13.65
C GLU A 48 1.28 8.40 14.52
N PHE A 49 1.31 8.90 15.76
CA PHE A 49 2.49 8.79 16.60
C PHE A 49 2.79 7.33 16.93
N GLY A 50 3.99 6.86 16.57
CA GLY A 50 4.46 5.53 16.91
C GLY A 50 3.98 4.40 16.00
N CYS A 51 3.24 4.67 14.92
CA CYS A 51 2.91 3.63 13.93
C CYS A 51 3.95 3.61 12.80
N THR A 52 4.26 2.42 12.26
CA THR A 52 5.09 2.30 11.05
C THR A 52 4.29 2.35 9.74
N SER A 53 3.04 2.80 9.83
CA SER A 53 2.15 3.06 8.70
C SER A 53 2.09 4.55 8.34
N ASN A 54 1.78 4.83 7.07
CA ASN A 54 1.59 6.17 6.50
C ASN A 54 2.77 7.14 6.75
N LEU A 55 4.01 6.64 6.72
CA LEU A 55 5.20 7.44 6.97
C LEU A 55 5.58 8.31 5.76
N ILE A 56 6.26 9.42 6.03
CA ILE A 56 7.00 10.20 5.01
C ILE A 56 8.50 10.01 5.25
N LEU A 57 9.25 9.65 4.21
CA LEU A 57 10.69 9.48 4.32
C LEU A 57 11.40 10.83 4.19
N LYS A 58 12.10 11.29 5.23
CA LYS A 58 12.89 12.54 5.21
C LYS A 58 14.33 12.34 4.79
N ASP A 59 14.87 11.16 5.08
CA ASP A 59 16.26 10.81 4.78
C ASP A 59 16.31 9.41 4.17
N LYS A 60 16.64 9.36 2.87
CA LYS A 60 16.72 8.10 2.12
C LYS A 60 17.80 7.15 2.63
N VAL A 61 18.76 7.62 3.43
CA VAL A 61 19.78 6.76 4.06
C VAL A 61 19.14 5.68 4.93
N LEU A 62 17.91 5.92 5.45
CA LEU A 62 17.16 4.90 6.17
C LEU A 62 16.96 3.60 5.38
N ILE A 63 16.78 3.67 4.06
CA ILE A 63 16.63 2.48 3.20
C ILE A 63 17.89 1.60 3.30
N GLU A 64 19.06 2.23 3.30
CA GLU A 64 20.35 1.54 3.45
C GLU A 64 20.53 1.01 4.88
N ASN A 65 20.15 1.80 5.90
CA ASN A 65 20.22 1.41 7.30
C ASN A 65 19.34 0.19 7.62
N LEU A 66 18.18 0.06 6.96
CA LEU A 66 17.24 -1.06 7.15
C LEU A 66 17.47 -2.21 6.15
N SER A 67 18.51 -2.14 5.32
CA SER A 67 18.76 -3.12 4.25
C SER A 67 18.89 -4.57 4.73
N MET A 68 19.50 -4.75 5.91
CA MET A 68 19.76 -6.05 6.53
C MET A 68 18.74 -6.45 7.62
N GLU A 69 17.84 -5.54 7.97
CA GLU A 69 16.81 -5.78 8.99
C GLU A 69 15.69 -6.67 8.45
N ASP A 70 15.01 -7.43 9.29
CA ASP A 70 13.86 -8.25 8.88
C ASP A 70 12.57 -7.40 8.81
N CYS A 71 12.54 -6.51 7.82
CA CYS A 71 11.41 -5.64 7.53
C CYS A 71 11.27 -5.35 6.03
N TYR A 72 10.07 -4.90 5.64
CA TYR A 72 9.67 -4.60 4.27
C TYR A 72 9.24 -3.14 4.17
N LEU A 73 9.88 -2.37 3.29
CA LEU A 73 9.49 -0.98 3.01
C LEU A 73 8.62 -0.95 1.75
N ILE A 74 7.34 -0.65 1.94
CA ILE A 74 6.34 -0.62 0.86
C ILE A 74 5.89 0.82 0.66
N PHE A 75 6.09 1.34 -0.55
CA PHE A 75 5.80 2.72 -0.93
C PHE A 75 4.52 2.79 -1.76
N THR A 76 3.70 3.78 -1.46
CA THR A 76 2.49 4.09 -2.21
C THR A 76 2.73 5.33 -3.05
N ALA A 77 2.47 5.25 -4.36
CA ALA A 77 2.51 6.38 -5.27
C ALA A 77 1.15 6.60 -5.92
N THR A 78 0.75 7.86 -6.05
CA THR A 78 -0.61 8.22 -6.46
C THR A 78 -0.60 9.36 -7.46
N SER A 79 -1.76 9.59 -8.08
CA SER A 79 -1.98 10.73 -8.98
C SER A 79 -2.01 12.04 -8.17
N LYS A 80 -1.72 13.18 -8.82
CA LYS A 80 -1.89 14.50 -8.19
C LYS A 80 -3.33 14.72 -7.70
N LEU A 81 -4.32 14.25 -8.47
CA LEU A 81 -5.74 14.35 -8.09
C LEU A 81 -6.05 13.59 -6.81
N TYR A 82 -5.42 12.42 -6.61
CA TYR A 82 -5.51 11.68 -5.35
C TYR A 82 -4.95 12.51 -4.20
N GLN A 83 -3.71 13.03 -4.33
CA GLN A 83 -3.03 13.77 -3.28
C GLN A 83 -3.73 15.09 -2.88
N GLU A 84 -4.48 15.69 -3.81
CA GLU A 84 -5.29 16.88 -3.53
C GLU A 84 -6.50 16.54 -2.65
N ARG A 85 -7.08 15.34 -2.80
CA ARG A 85 -8.23 14.87 -2.00
C ARG A 85 -7.81 14.18 -0.70
N VAL A 86 -6.74 13.40 -0.75
CA VAL A 86 -6.15 12.67 0.37
C VAL A 86 -4.79 13.29 0.60
N SER A 87 -4.78 14.45 1.25
CA SER A 87 -3.55 15.19 1.49
C SER A 87 -2.85 14.68 2.74
N LEU A 88 -1.52 14.59 2.67
CA LEU A 88 -0.69 14.27 3.82
C LEU A 88 -0.10 15.55 4.39
N PHE A 89 -0.21 15.71 5.71
CA PHE A 89 0.28 16.88 6.44
C PHE A 89 1.77 17.16 6.21
N TYR A 90 2.56 16.13 5.94
CA TYR A 90 4.02 16.21 5.85
C TYR A 90 4.58 15.94 4.44
N LYS A 91 3.75 15.97 3.39
CA LYS A 91 4.20 15.64 2.01
C LYS A 91 5.39 16.47 1.52
N ASP A 92 5.50 17.74 1.93
CA ASP A 92 6.61 18.61 1.50
C ASP A 92 7.94 18.28 2.21
N ARG A 93 7.94 17.33 3.15
CA ARG A 93 9.10 16.85 3.90
C ARG A 93 9.74 15.59 3.31
N TRP A 94 9.24 15.08 2.18
CA TRP A 94 9.89 13.99 1.47
C TRP A 94 11.36 14.33 1.16
N ASP A 95 12.24 13.34 1.29
CA ASP A 95 13.60 13.42 0.80
C ASP A 95 13.58 13.74 -0.71
N LYS A 96 14.10 14.91 -1.07
CA LYS A 96 14.09 15.42 -2.45
C LYS A 96 14.95 14.60 -3.41
N GLN A 97 15.82 13.72 -2.89
CA GLN A 97 16.66 12.84 -3.69
C GLN A 97 16.02 11.49 -3.98
N LEU A 98 14.93 11.12 -3.28
CA LEU A 98 14.21 9.89 -3.57
C LEU A 98 13.30 10.09 -4.79
N ARG A 99 13.40 9.20 -5.78
CA ARG A 99 12.56 9.24 -6.97
C ARG A 99 11.93 7.87 -7.22
N LEU A 100 10.73 7.86 -7.79
CA LEU A 100 10.03 6.60 -8.11
C LEU A 100 10.85 5.64 -8.98
N LYS A 101 11.67 6.16 -9.91
CA LYS A 101 12.53 5.33 -10.76
C LYS A 101 13.63 4.59 -10.00
N ASP A 102 13.91 4.99 -8.76
CA ASP A 102 14.87 4.34 -7.88
C ASP A 102 14.20 3.18 -7.09
N LEU A 103 12.88 2.98 -7.26
CA LEU A 103 12.06 1.93 -6.63
C LEU A 103 11.57 0.88 -7.64
N TYR A 104 11.20 -0.28 -7.14
CA TYR A 104 10.66 -1.40 -7.92
C TYR A 104 9.15 -1.41 -7.84
N PHE A 105 8.50 -1.34 -9.01
CA PHE A 105 7.05 -1.45 -9.10
C PHE A 105 6.58 -2.87 -8.77
N LEU A 106 5.62 -2.98 -7.88
CA LEU A 106 5.06 -4.26 -7.42
C LEU A 106 3.68 -4.54 -8.00
N GLY A 107 2.91 -3.53 -8.39
CA GLY A 107 1.56 -3.70 -8.91
C GLY A 107 0.65 -2.53 -8.55
N TRP A 108 -0.60 -2.62 -8.97
CA TRP A 108 -1.63 -1.64 -8.70
C TRP A 108 -2.60 -2.14 -7.63
N ASP A 109 -3.11 -1.20 -6.84
CA ASP A 109 -4.26 -1.37 -5.98
C ASP A 109 -5.30 -0.28 -6.32
N ILE A 110 -6.51 -0.38 -5.77
CA ILE A 110 -7.61 0.56 -6.01
C ILE A 110 -8.17 1.02 -4.67
N TYR A 111 -8.32 2.32 -4.48
CA TYR A 111 -8.76 2.94 -3.23
C TYR A 111 -9.92 3.91 -3.46
N ASN A 112 -10.82 4.03 -2.49
CA ASN A 112 -11.93 5.01 -2.51
C ASN A 112 -11.63 6.29 -1.68
N ASN A 113 -10.35 6.64 -1.53
CA ASN A 113 -9.75 7.64 -0.63
C ASN A 113 -9.44 7.14 0.79
N GLN A 114 -10.34 6.38 1.42
CA GLN A 114 -10.18 5.91 2.80
C GLN A 114 -9.82 4.43 2.83
N ASP A 115 -10.51 3.64 2.02
CA ASP A 115 -10.41 2.19 2.02
C ASP A 115 -9.99 1.62 0.67
N GLY A 116 -9.30 0.49 0.74
CA GLY A 116 -8.97 -0.32 -0.43
C GLY A 116 -10.21 -1.04 -0.98
N ALA A 117 -10.24 -1.25 -2.30
CA ALA A 117 -11.28 -2.00 -3.00
C ALA A 117 -11.33 -3.46 -2.55
N ILE A 118 -10.26 -3.96 -1.93
CA ILE A 118 -10.18 -5.27 -1.29
C ILE A 118 -11.19 -5.45 -0.14
N ILE A 119 -11.69 -4.36 0.47
CA ILE A 119 -12.70 -4.39 1.53
C ILE A 119 -14.07 -3.98 0.99
N GLU A 120 -14.14 -2.79 0.41
CA GLU A 120 -15.42 -2.11 0.11
C GLU A 120 -15.85 -2.20 -1.35
N GLY A 121 -15.01 -2.80 -2.20
CA GLY A 121 -15.12 -2.70 -3.65
C GLY A 121 -15.06 -4.04 -4.36
N ILE A 122 -14.95 -3.94 -5.67
CA ILE A 122 -14.72 -5.09 -6.54
C ILE A 122 -13.23 -5.14 -6.80
N TYR A 123 -12.57 -6.16 -6.25
CA TYR A 123 -11.13 -6.36 -6.41
C TYR A 123 -10.85 -7.86 -6.62
N PRO A 124 -9.74 -8.24 -7.29
CA PRO A 124 -9.41 -9.66 -7.50
C PRO A 124 -9.27 -10.46 -6.20
N VAL A 125 -9.03 -9.76 -5.09
CA VAL A 125 -8.94 -10.31 -3.73
C VAL A 125 -10.03 -9.66 -2.87
N SER A 126 -10.58 -10.38 -1.90
CA SER A 126 -11.38 -9.82 -0.81
C SER A 126 -10.89 -10.35 0.55
N ILE A 127 -11.05 -9.54 1.59
CA ILE A 127 -10.69 -9.92 2.97
C ILE A 127 -11.96 -9.90 3.83
N ASP A 128 -12.18 -10.96 4.59
CA ASP A 128 -13.14 -10.93 5.70
C ASP A 128 -12.48 -10.27 6.91
N ILE A 129 -12.84 -9.01 7.16
CA ILE A 129 -12.32 -8.21 8.27
C ILE A 129 -13.13 -8.39 9.56
N ASP A 130 -14.36 -8.90 9.47
CA ASP A 130 -15.28 -9.06 10.60
C ASP A 130 -15.16 -10.46 11.24
N GLY A 131 -14.52 -11.40 10.55
CA GLY A 131 -14.20 -12.73 11.05
C GLY A 131 -13.21 -12.73 12.21
N PHE A 132 -13.35 -13.69 13.13
CA PHE A 132 -12.39 -13.93 14.22
C PHE A 132 -10.97 -14.23 13.73
N ASN A 133 -10.84 -14.71 12.48
CA ASN A 133 -9.59 -14.81 11.75
C ASN A 133 -9.76 -14.04 10.44
N LYS A 134 -8.82 -13.14 10.10
CA LYS A 134 -8.80 -12.47 8.80
C LYS A 134 -8.59 -13.51 7.71
N GLU A 135 -9.65 -13.80 6.95
CA GLU A 135 -9.59 -14.74 5.83
C GLU A 135 -9.47 -14.00 4.50
N VAL A 136 -8.64 -14.53 3.61
CA VAL A 136 -8.38 -13.95 2.29
C VAL A 136 -8.99 -14.84 1.22
N TYR A 137 -9.79 -14.23 0.36
CA TYR A 137 -10.51 -14.89 -0.71
C TYR A 137 -10.06 -14.36 -2.07
N PHE A 138 -9.82 -15.27 -3.01
CA PHE A 138 -9.45 -14.91 -4.38
C PHE A 138 -10.68 -14.95 -5.27
N ASN A 139 -11.19 -13.78 -5.65
CA ASN A 139 -12.29 -13.66 -6.60
C ASN A 139 -11.83 -13.94 -8.04
N ASN A 140 -10.58 -13.57 -8.37
CA ASN A 140 -9.96 -13.94 -9.65
C ASN A 140 -8.43 -13.99 -9.55
N GLN A 141 -7.86 -15.18 -9.36
CA GLN A 141 -6.42 -15.39 -9.22
C GLN A 141 -5.62 -15.05 -10.48
N CYS A 142 -6.23 -15.12 -11.67
CA CYS A 142 -5.55 -14.82 -12.93
C CYS A 142 -5.27 -13.32 -13.13
N ASP A 143 -5.99 -12.46 -12.41
CA ASP A 143 -5.91 -11.01 -12.57
C ASP A 143 -4.95 -10.34 -11.57
N MET A 144 -4.33 -11.13 -10.68
CA MET A 144 -3.36 -10.65 -9.70
C MET A 144 -1.98 -11.25 -9.93
N ASN A 145 -0.94 -10.56 -9.47
CA ASN A 145 0.41 -11.10 -9.42
C ASN A 145 0.68 -11.82 -8.09
N GLN A 146 1.91 -12.31 -7.92
CA GLN A 146 2.38 -12.98 -6.70
C GLN A 146 2.29 -12.12 -5.43
N PHE A 147 2.02 -10.81 -5.56
CA PHE A 147 1.89 -9.87 -4.46
C PHE A 147 0.44 -9.57 -4.06
N GLY A 148 -0.55 -10.22 -4.69
CA GLY A 148 -1.97 -9.90 -4.51
C GLY A 148 -2.38 -8.57 -5.14
N LEU A 149 -1.57 -8.03 -6.06
CA LEU A 149 -1.77 -6.75 -6.72
C LEU A 149 -2.11 -6.93 -8.20
N ILE A 150 -2.80 -5.95 -8.78
CA ILE A 150 -3.13 -5.95 -10.21
C ILE A 150 -1.84 -5.66 -11.03
N PRO A 151 -1.42 -6.54 -11.96
CA PRO A 151 -0.11 -6.42 -12.60
C PRO A 151 -0.04 -5.41 -13.75
N THR A 152 -1.16 -5.13 -14.41
CA THR A 152 -1.18 -4.35 -15.65
C THR A 152 -2.11 -3.15 -15.58
N GLU A 153 -1.78 -2.13 -16.36
CA GLU A 153 -2.61 -0.93 -16.49
C GLU A 153 -4.02 -1.23 -17.06
N ALA A 154 -4.12 -2.18 -18.00
CA ALA A 154 -5.39 -2.57 -18.60
C ALA A 154 -6.34 -3.21 -17.57
N LEU A 155 -5.83 -4.14 -16.75
CA LEU A 155 -6.63 -4.74 -15.66
C LEU A 155 -6.98 -3.70 -14.60
N ARG A 156 -6.04 -2.82 -14.24
CA ARG A 156 -6.27 -1.72 -13.31
C ARG A 156 -7.44 -0.86 -13.79
N ASP A 157 -7.42 -0.42 -15.04
CA ASP A 157 -8.49 0.42 -15.61
C ASP A 157 -9.83 -0.29 -15.63
N TRP A 158 -9.82 -1.59 -15.95
CA TRP A 158 -11.03 -2.40 -15.93
C TRP A 158 -11.65 -2.47 -14.53
N TYR A 159 -10.87 -2.82 -13.51
CA TYR A 159 -11.37 -2.87 -12.13
C TYR A 159 -11.76 -1.48 -11.63
N LEU A 160 -11.01 -0.44 -11.96
CA LEU A 160 -11.33 0.94 -11.57
C LEU A 160 -12.68 1.39 -12.13
N GLU A 161 -12.94 1.14 -13.42
CA GLU A 161 -14.21 1.48 -14.04
C GLU A 161 -15.36 0.63 -13.52
N LYS A 162 -15.11 -0.64 -13.22
CA LYS A 162 -16.09 -1.53 -12.58
C LYS A 162 -16.51 -0.99 -11.21
N ASN A 163 -15.55 -0.62 -10.37
CA ASN A 163 -15.81 -0.02 -9.06
C ASN A 163 -16.64 1.26 -9.15
N LYS A 164 -16.30 2.17 -10.07
CA LYS A 164 -17.05 3.43 -10.28
C LYS A 164 -18.50 3.22 -10.72
N LYS A 165 -18.80 2.13 -11.44
CA LYS A 165 -20.13 1.87 -12.02
C LYS A 165 -21.01 1.02 -11.12
N GLU A 166 -20.43 0.01 -10.47
CA GLU A 166 -21.17 -1.07 -9.84
C GLU A 166 -21.21 -0.96 -8.31
N VAL A 167 -20.20 -0.36 -7.69
CA VAL A 167 -20.12 -0.29 -6.23
C VAL A 167 -20.93 0.89 -5.70
N LYS A 168 -21.83 0.60 -4.76
CA LYS A 168 -22.65 1.60 -4.07
C LYS A 168 -22.46 1.47 -2.57
N ILE A 169 -21.77 2.44 -1.97
CA ILE A 169 -21.62 2.51 -0.52
C ILE A 169 -22.82 3.25 0.06
N ILE A 170 -23.49 2.65 1.05
CA ILE A 170 -24.67 3.20 1.72
C ILE A 170 -24.35 3.40 3.19
N VAL A 171 -24.36 4.65 3.66
CA VAL A 171 -24.15 5.01 5.07
C VAL A 171 -25.43 5.66 5.59
N ASN A 172 -26.00 5.10 6.66
CA ASN A 172 -27.26 5.57 7.27
C ASN A 172 -28.41 5.72 6.24
N GLY A 173 -28.53 4.76 5.33
CA GLY A 173 -29.55 4.74 4.28
C GLY A 173 -29.33 5.73 3.13
N LYS A 174 -28.20 6.45 3.10
CA LYS A 174 -27.85 7.38 2.02
C LYS A 174 -26.67 6.86 1.20
N GLY A 175 -26.81 6.92 -0.12
CA GLY A 175 -25.71 6.61 -1.04
C GLY A 175 -24.59 7.64 -0.92
N VAL A 176 -23.37 7.17 -0.67
CA VAL A 176 -22.16 7.99 -0.62
C VAL A 176 -21.47 7.94 -1.97
N LYS A 177 -21.05 9.09 -2.48
CA LYS A 177 -20.25 9.14 -3.71
C LYS A 177 -18.86 8.58 -3.42
N THR A 178 -18.55 7.43 -4.02
CA THR A 178 -17.23 6.80 -3.96
C THR A 178 -16.28 7.44 -4.97
N ASN A 179 -15.05 7.76 -4.56
CA ASN A 179 -14.02 8.27 -5.47
C ASN A 179 -12.92 7.23 -5.63
N TRP A 180 -13.24 6.16 -6.36
CA TRP A 180 -12.27 5.12 -6.68
C TRP A 180 -11.14 5.67 -7.55
N GLU A 181 -9.91 5.37 -7.17
CA GLU A 181 -8.69 5.68 -7.89
C GLU A 181 -7.69 4.54 -7.79
N ALA A 182 -6.84 4.43 -8.81
CA ALA A 182 -5.73 3.49 -8.79
C ALA A 182 -4.53 4.09 -8.05
N VAL A 183 -3.90 3.27 -7.22
CA VAL A 183 -2.64 3.59 -6.54
C VAL A 183 -1.60 2.57 -6.96
N ALA A 184 -0.35 3.03 -7.10
CA ALA A 184 0.76 2.18 -7.49
C ALA A 184 1.59 1.82 -6.26
N ILE A 185 1.90 0.53 -6.13
CA ILE A 185 2.66 0.00 -5.01
C ILE A 185 4.09 -0.27 -5.47
N TYR A 186 5.05 0.15 -4.67
CA TYR A 186 6.48 0.05 -4.94
C TYR A 186 7.21 -0.49 -3.71
N CYS A 187 8.46 -0.93 -3.89
CA CYS A 187 9.39 -1.18 -2.80
C CYS A 187 10.81 -0.77 -3.16
N ASP A 188 11.69 -0.67 -2.16
CA ASP A 188 13.11 -0.45 -2.39
C ASP A 188 13.83 -1.73 -2.87
N LYS A 189 15.07 -1.58 -3.35
CA LYS A 189 15.87 -2.69 -3.90
C LYS A 189 16.13 -3.83 -2.91
N TYR A 190 16.23 -3.56 -1.62
CA TYR A 190 16.47 -4.57 -0.59
C TYR A 190 15.19 -5.33 -0.27
N THR A 191 14.07 -4.61 -0.08
CA THR A 191 12.76 -5.23 0.05
C THR A 191 12.43 -6.09 -1.17
N PHE A 192 12.68 -5.60 -2.39
CA PHE A 192 12.49 -6.37 -3.61
C PHE A 192 13.29 -7.68 -3.62
N LYS A 193 14.55 -7.65 -3.18
CA LYS A 193 15.37 -8.87 -3.05
C LYS A 193 14.78 -9.83 -2.01
N LYS A 194 14.30 -9.35 -0.86
CA LYS A 194 13.68 -10.19 0.18
C LYS A 194 12.41 -10.87 -0.35
N LEU A 195 11.56 -10.11 -1.04
CA LEU A 195 10.32 -10.60 -1.65
C LEU A 195 10.57 -11.76 -2.64
N ASN A 196 11.64 -11.66 -3.44
CA ASN A 196 11.97 -12.64 -4.49
C ASN A 196 12.90 -13.78 -4.03
N LYS A 197 13.56 -13.68 -2.87
CA LYS A 197 14.46 -14.75 -2.35
C LYS A 197 13.73 -16.03 -1.90
N LEU A 198 12.40 -16.00 -1.84
CA LEU A 198 11.56 -17.11 -1.43
C LEU A 198 10.96 -17.88 -2.63
N PHE A 199 11.48 -17.66 -3.84
CA PHE A 199 11.16 -18.40 -5.06
C PHE A 199 12.41 -19.06 -5.66
#